data_AF-A0ABD2VLV9-F1
#
_entry.id   AF-A0ABD2VLV9-F1
#
_cell.length_a   1.000
_cell.length_b   1.000
_cell.length_c   1.000
_cell.angle_alpha   90.00
_cell.angle_beta   90.00
_cell.angle_gamma   90.00
#
_symmetry.space_group_name_H-M   'P 1'
#
loop_
_entity.id
_entity.type
_entity.pdbx_description
1 polymer ?
#
loop_
_entity_poly.entity_id
_entity_poly.type
_entity_poly.pdbx_seq_one_letter_code
_entity_poly.pdbx_strand_id
1 'polypeptide(L)'
;MILICGYICRCVPSRAALSIIRPSLGKQQTITRKAKIAMQEYLNHFLGNLDIVNSREVCKFLEVSKLSFLPEYGPKLKENYVMVKHLSTVPIEEENVGCCICYWSGCCKSKWQKVWAILKPGYLALLNNPFDAKLLDIIVFDVLPTSNGKGENAVYLAKEIRERNPLQYAFKVCCGNRSIRIRTTSHAKVDDWICAINDAVLKPPEGWCNPHRFGSFAPLRGTTDDATQAQWFVDGKAAFEAIASSIESAKSEIYITGWWLCPELYLRRPFHSHSSSRLDALLETKAKEGVQIYVLLYKEVSIALKINSLYSKRRLLKIHKNVKVLRYPNHFSAGIYLWSHHEKLVIVDNKICYIGGLDLCFGRYDTREHKLADQPPFIWPGKDYYNPRESEPNSWEDAMKDELEREKYPRMPWHDVHCALWGPPCRDVARHFVQRWNHAKRSIAPNEQTIPLLMPQHHMVLPHYMGRSREIEIESKTAELNSKDLNGQDPFPSGSPPEDIPLLLPQEADCDEVSCADEKLTDDLHHLDLQSQMKTHQLDNWWETQERVAEVVSTDKIEDVGPRTRCHCQVIRSVSQWSAGTTQTEDSIHKAYCSLIEEAEHFVFIEVCTNYN
;
A
#
# COMPACT_ATOMS: atom_id res chain seq x y z
N MET A 1 -26.42 -25.69 -18.04
CA MET A 1 -27.89 -25.59 -17.98
C MET A 1 -28.26 -25.04 -16.60
N ILE A 2 -28.44 -23.72 -16.49
CA ILE A 2 -29.28 -22.95 -15.56
C ILE A 2 -29.21 -21.49 -16.08
N LEU A 3 -30.35 -21.06 -16.65
CA LEU A 3 -30.86 -19.71 -16.90
C LEU A 3 -29.92 -18.59 -17.39
N ILE A 4 -29.80 -18.49 -18.72
CA ILE A 4 -29.77 -17.21 -19.44
C ILE A 4 -31.22 -16.92 -19.84
N CYS A 5 -32.02 -16.37 -18.93
CA CYS A 5 -33.33 -15.83 -19.27
C CYS A 5 -33.75 -14.82 -18.21
N GLY A 6 -33.25 -13.61 -18.34
CA GLY A 6 -33.60 -12.49 -17.48
C GLY A 6 -32.87 -11.25 -17.95
N TYR A 7 -33.57 -10.44 -18.74
CA TYR A 7 -33.14 -9.13 -19.26
C TYR A 7 -32.25 -9.12 -20.52
N ILE A 8 -32.77 -9.66 -21.62
CA ILE A 8 -32.55 -9.06 -22.94
C ILE A 8 -33.94 -8.92 -23.58
N CYS A 9 -34.45 -7.69 -23.62
CA CYS A 9 -35.69 -7.40 -24.32
C CYS A 9 -35.40 -7.40 -25.83
N ARG A 10 -36.09 -8.29 -26.55
CA ARG A 10 -36.27 -8.32 -28.01
C ARG A 10 -34.99 -8.29 -28.87
N CYS A 11 -34.30 -9.42 -28.94
CA CYS A 11 -33.67 -9.88 -30.19
C CYS A 11 -33.87 -11.39 -30.31
N VAL A 12 -34.44 -11.82 -31.43
CA VAL A 12 -34.68 -13.23 -31.78
C VAL A 12 -33.32 -13.95 -31.79
N PRO A 13 -33.17 -15.14 -31.16
CA PRO A 13 -31.90 -15.87 -31.22
C PRO A 13 -31.58 -16.20 -32.67
N SER A 14 -30.36 -15.90 -33.11
CA SER A 14 -29.90 -16.33 -34.44
C SER A 14 -30.01 -17.86 -34.56
N ARG A 15 -30.22 -18.36 -35.77
CA ARG A 15 -30.40 -19.78 -36.11
C ARG A 15 -29.37 -20.73 -35.48
N ALA A 16 -28.19 -20.22 -35.11
CA ALA A 16 -27.13 -20.95 -34.42
C ALA A 16 -27.52 -21.41 -33.00
N ALA A 17 -28.23 -20.57 -32.22
CA ALA A 17 -28.55 -20.85 -30.83
C ALA A 17 -29.64 -21.94 -30.64
N LEU A 18 -30.51 -22.14 -31.65
CA LEU A 18 -31.59 -23.13 -31.62
C LEU A 18 -31.07 -24.58 -31.56
N SER A 19 -29.89 -24.85 -32.12
CA SER A 19 -29.29 -26.19 -32.11
C SER A 19 -28.78 -26.64 -30.73
N ILE A 20 -28.62 -25.68 -29.80
CA ILE A 20 -28.13 -25.91 -28.43
C ILE A 20 -29.31 -26.24 -27.47
N ILE A 21 -30.53 -25.82 -27.79
CA ILE A 21 -31.69 -25.83 -26.87
C ILE A 21 -32.47 -27.15 -26.88
N ARG A 22 -32.29 -28.03 -27.88
CA ARG A 22 -32.90 -29.38 -27.91
C ARG A 22 -31.91 -30.45 -28.39
N PRO A 23 -31.24 -31.19 -27.50
CA PRO A 23 -30.48 -32.36 -27.90
C PRO A 23 -31.41 -33.56 -28.06
N SER A 24 -31.38 -34.22 -29.21
CA SER A 24 -31.98 -35.53 -29.40
C SER A 24 -31.25 -36.57 -28.52
N LEU A 25 -32.04 -37.34 -27.77
CA LEU A 25 -31.56 -38.40 -26.86
C LEU A 25 -30.71 -39.41 -27.64
N GLY A 26 -29.41 -39.47 -27.35
CA GLY A 26 -28.54 -40.56 -27.84
C GLY A 26 -27.05 -40.26 -28.04
N LYS A 27 -26.59 -38.99 -28.05
CA LYS A 27 -25.16 -38.65 -28.29
C LYS A 27 -24.63 -37.51 -27.41
N GLN A 28 -24.68 -37.66 -26.09
CA GLN A 28 -24.36 -36.55 -25.16
C GLN A 28 -22.92 -36.02 -25.31
N GLN A 29 -21.89 -36.86 -25.38
CA GLN A 29 -20.49 -36.37 -25.38
C GLN A 29 -20.10 -35.60 -26.67
N THR A 30 -20.54 -36.07 -27.84
CA THR A 30 -20.21 -35.41 -29.13
C THR A 30 -20.97 -34.10 -29.30
N ILE A 31 -22.21 -34.01 -28.78
CA ILE A 31 -23.01 -32.79 -28.77
C ILE A 31 -22.41 -31.76 -27.80
N THR A 32 -21.96 -32.17 -26.61
CA THR A 32 -21.28 -31.28 -25.65
C THR A 32 -19.99 -30.70 -26.22
N ARG A 33 -19.20 -31.49 -26.96
CA ARG A 33 -17.96 -30.99 -27.60
C ARG A 33 -18.24 -29.96 -28.69
N LYS A 34 -19.23 -30.21 -29.57
CA LYS A 34 -19.63 -29.26 -30.61
C LYS A 34 -20.22 -27.98 -30.02
N ALA A 35 -21.04 -28.08 -28.98
CA ALA A 35 -21.56 -26.91 -28.27
C ALA A 35 -20.44 -26.09 -27.62
N LYS A 36 -19.43 -26.74 -27.03
CA LYS A 36 -18.25 -26.06 -26.46
C LYS A 36 -17.47 -25.30 -27.53
N ILE A 37 -17.19 -25.93 -28.68
CA ILE A 37 -16.46 -25.28 -29.79
C ILE A 37 -17.25 -24.09 -30.34
N ALA A 38 -18.55 -24.28 -30.63
CA ALA A 38 -19.40 -23.20 -31.13
C ALA A 38 -19.51 -22.03 -30.12
N MET A 39 -19.55 -22.32 -28.82
CA MET A 39 -19.57 -21.30 -27.79
C MET A 39 -18.21 -20.60 -27.66
N GLN A 40 -17.10 -21.31 -27.84
CA GLN A 40 -15.76 -20.72 -27.90
C GLN A 40 -15.63 -19.79 -29.11
N GLU A 41 -16.05 -20.21 -30.30
CA GLU A 41 -16.03 -19.38 -31.52
C GLU A 41 -16.91 -18.13 -31.36
N TYR A 42 -18.10 -18.29 -30.78
CA TYR A 42 -18.98 -17.16 -30.46
C TYR A 42 -18.32 -16.20 -29.47
N LEU A 43 -17.71 -16.70 -28.39
CA LEU A 43 -17.01 -15.88 -27.41
C LEU A 43 -15.79 -15.19 -28.03
N ASN A 44 -15.01 -15.88 -28.86
CA ASN A 44 -13.86 -15.29 -29.56
C ASN A 44 -14.31 -14.17 -30.51
N HIS A 45 -15.41 -14.37 -31.24
CA HIS A 45 -15.97 -13.34 -32.11
C HIS A 45 -16.53 -12.16 -31.31
N PHE A 46 -17.23 -12.44 -30.21
CA PHE A 46 -17.81 -11.42 -29.33
C PHE A 46 -16.74 -10.61 -28.58
N LEU A 47 -15.69 -11.29 -28.08
CA LEU A 47 -14.57 -10.67 -27.37
C LEU A 47 -13.51 -10.10 -28.32
N GLY A 48 -13.53 -10.45 -29.61
CA GLY A 48 -12.70 -9.82 -30.62
C GLY A 48 -13.17 -8.43 -31.03
N ASN A 49 -14.40 -8.04 -30.66
CA ASN A 49 -14.94 -6.71 -30.90
C ASN A 49 -14.69 -5.82 -29.66
N LEU A 50 -13.75 -4.90 -29.78
CA LEU A 50 -13.29 -4.05 -28.67
C LEU A 50 -14.36 -3.09 -28.14
N ASP A 51 -15.28 -2.64 -29.00
CA ASP A 51 -16.40 -1.77 -28.60
C ASP A 51 -17.39 -2.53 -27.71
N ILE A 52 -17.58 -3.82 -27.98
CA ILE A 52 -18.44 -4.70 -27.20
C ILE A 52 -17.76 -5.07 -25.88
N VAL A 53 -16.47 -5.43 -25.91
CA VAL A 53 -15.70 -5.80 -24.71
C VAL A 53 -15.66 -4.68 -23.68
N ASN A 54 -15.52 -3.43 -24.15
CA ASN A 54 -15.47 -2.26 -23.29
C ASN A 54 -16.85 -1.79 -22.81
N SER A 55 -17.94 -2.39 -23.29
CA SER A 55 -19.28 -2.04 -22.82
C SER A 55 -19.47 -2.35 -21.33
N ARG A 56 -20.30 -1.54 -20.65
CA ARG A 56 -20.53 -1.68 -19.20
C ARG A 56 -21.14 -3.04 -18.85
N GLU A 57 -21.94 -3.59 -19.75
CA GLU A 57 -22.66 -4.84 -19.62
C GLU A 57 -21.70 -6.02 -19.71
N VAL A 58 -20.74 -5.97 -20.66
CA VAL A 58 -19.74 -7.02 -20.83
C VAL A 58 -18.74 -7.01 -19.68
N CYS A 59 -18.26 -5.85 -19.24
CA CYS A 59 -17.42 -5.73 -18.05
C CYS A 59 -18.10 -6.32 -16.79
N LYS A 60 -19.39 -6.04 -16.59
CA LYS A 60 -20.17 -6.64 -15.48
C LYS A 60 -20.33 -8.15 -15.64
N PHE A 61 -20.54 -8.62 -16.87
CA PHE A 61 -20.67 -10.05 -17.18
C PHE A 61 -19.36 -10.82 -16.96
N LEU A 62 -18.22 -10.23 -17.34
CA LEU A 62 -16.88 -10.76 -17.11
C LEU A 62 -16.39 -10.56 -15.67
N GLU A 63 -17.20 -9.91 -14.84
CA GLU A 63 -16.88 -9.60 -13.46
C GLU A 63 -15.57 -8.80 -13.33
N VAL A 64 -15.37 -7.79 -14.18
CA VAL A 64 -14.18 -6.92 -14.14
C VAL A 64 -14.54 -5.48 -13.77
N SER A 65 -13.59 -4.81 -13.12
CA SER A 65 -13.65 -3.42 -12.70
C SER A 65 -12.40 -2.67 -13.16
N LYS A 66 -12.40 -1.35 -12.97
CA LYS A 66 -11.21 -0.52 -13.20
C LYS A 66 -10.00 -1.01 -12.40
N LEU A 67 -10.21 -1.56 -11.20
CA LEU A 67 -9.14 -2.10 -10.35
C LEU A 67 -8.68 -3.52 -10.76
N SER A 68 -9.44 -4.23 -11.60
CA SER A 68 -9.05 -5.57 -12.07
C SER A 68 -7.70 -5.55 -12.77
N PHE A 69 -7.44 -4.48 -13.53
CA PHE A 69 -6.31 -4.35 -14.44
C PHE A 69 -5.16 -3.50 -13.88
N LEU A 70 -5.28 -2.98 -12.66
CA LEU A 70 -4.22 -2.20 -12.02
C LEU A 70 -3.19 -3.13 -11.36
N PRO A 71 -1.99 -3.31 -11.97
CA PRO A 71 -1.00 -4.27 -11.49
C PRO A 71 -0.41 -3.90 -10.12
N GLU A 72 -0.41 -2.62 -9.77
CA GLU A 72 0.07 -2.11 -8.48
C GLU A 72 -0.72 -2.68 -7.30
N TYR A 73 -1.95 -3.15 -7.52
CA TYR A 73 -2.81 -3.74 -6.50
C TYR A 73 -2.84 -5.28 -6.55
N GLY A 74 -1.98 -5.89 -7.36
CA GLY A 74 -1.87 -7.34 -7.50
C GLY A 74 -2.96 -7.97 -8.39
N PRO A 75 -2.87 -9.30 -8.62
CA PRO A 75 -3.78 -10.03 -9.50
C PRO A 75 -5.23 -9.95 -9.02
N LYS A 76 -6.16 -9.92 -9.97
CA LYS A 76 -7.59 -10.09 -9.69
C LYS A 76 -7.86 -11.49 -9.15
N LEU A 77 -8.54 -11.61 -7.99
CA LEU A 77 -8.98 -12.90 -7.46
C LEU A 77 -10.47 -13.13 -7.73
N LYS A 78 -11.35 -12.28 -7.19
CA LYS A 78 -12.81 -12.42 -7.36
C LYS A 78 -13.49 -11.06 -7.29
N GLU A 79 -14.48 -10.82 -8.15
CA GLU A 79 -15.27 -9.60 -8.10
C GLU A 79 -16.73 -9.91 -8.45
N ASN A 80 -17.70 -9.25 -7.82
CA ASN A 80 -19.11 -9.30 -8.22
C ASN A 80 -19.92 -8.27 -7.42
N TYR A 81 -21.15 -8.01 -7.85
CA TYR A 81 -22.14 -7.36 -7.00
C TYR A 81 -22.50 -8.23 -5.79
N VAL A 82 -22.47 -7.60 -4.63
CA VAL A 82 -22.95 -8.14 -3.35
C VAL A 82 -23.82 -7.11 -2.64
N MET A 83 -24.55 -7.55 -1.62
CA MET A 83 -25.31 -6.65 -0.76
C MET A 83 -24.60 -6.47 0.57
N VAL A 84 -24.47 -5.24 1.06
CA VAL A 84 -23.88 -4.92 2.38
C VAL A 84 -24.78 -4.01 3.19
N LYS A 85 -24.66 -4.05 4.52
CA LYS A 85 -25.56 -3.31 5.42
C LYS A 85 -24.87 -2.24 6.26
N HIS A 86 -23.53 -2.23 6.36
CA HIS A 86 -22.82 -1.33 7.29
C HIS A 86 -22.53 0.05 6.72
N LEU A 87 -22.75 0.26 5.42
CA LEU A 87 -22.54 1.55 4.78
C LEU A 87 -23.68 2.51 5.11
N SER A 88 -23.37 3.79 5.34
CA SER A 88 -24.35 4.87 5.38
C SER A 88 -25.01 5.02 4.01
N THR A 89 -26.30 5.33 3.97
CA THR A 89 -27.00 5.62 2.71
C THR A 89 -26.39 6.86 2.09
N VAL A 90 -25.73 6.72 0.95
CA VAL A 90 -25.38 7.86 0.09
C VAL A 90 -26.71 8.52 -0.28
N PRO A 91 -26.89 9.85 -0.11
CA PRO A 91 -28.05 10.50 -0.69
C PRO A 91 -27.94 10.33 -2.19
N ILE A 92 -28.81 9.51 -2.75
CA ILE A 92 -29.10 9.55 -4.18
C ILE A 92 -29.71 10.93 -4.40
N GLU A 93 -29.17 11.69 -5.34
CA GLU A 93 -29.75 12.95 -5.82
C GLU A 93 -31.12 12.66 -6.46
N GLU A 94 -32.14 12.43 -5.64
CA GLU A 94 -33.53 12.47 -6.03
C GLU A 94 -34.29 13.28 -4.97
N GLU A 95 -35.12 14.19 -5.47
CA GLU A 95 -35.72 15.32 -4.79
C GLU A 95 -36.52 14.97 -3.53
N ASN A 96 -36.40 15.83 -2.51
CA ASN A 96 -37.37 16.17 -1.46
C ASN A 96 -38.24 15.05 -0.85
N VAL A 97 -37.98 14.70 0.42
CA VAL A 97 -38.82 15.09 1.58
C VAL A 97 -37.97 14.86 2.84
N GLY A 98 -37.60 15.93 3.53
CA GLY A 98 -36.91 15.87 4.82
C GLY A 98 -37.84 15.36 5.93
N CYS A 99 -37.32 14.49 6.80
CA CYS A 99 -37.91 14.24 8.11
C CYS A 99 -36.94 14.73 9.19
N CYS A 100 -37.16 15.96 9.64
CA CYS A 100 -36.52 16.56 10.80
C CYS A 100 -37.19 15.99 12.06
N ILE A 101 -36.74 14.85 12.59
CA ILE A 101 -36.85 14.37 14.00
C ILE A 101 -36.13 13.01 14.07
N CYS A 102 -34.81 12.96 14.29
CA CYS A 102 -34.14 11.70 14.68
C CYS A 102 -32.70 11.91 15.21
N TYR A 103 -32.47 12.94 16.03
CA TYR A 103 -31.17 13.13 16.71
C TYR A 103 -31.01 12.36 18.04
N TRP A 104 -31.98 11.54 18.49
CA TRP A 104 -31.86 10.90 19.81
C TRP A 104 -32.30 9.42 19.95
N SER A 105 -32.43 8.65 18.87
CA SER A 105 -32.57 7.19 18.99
C SER A 105 -32.11 6.49 17.72
N GLY A 106 -31.30 5.45 17.85
CA GLY A 106 -30.73 4.65 16.75
C GLY A 106 -31.77 3.86 15.93
N CYS A 107 -32.62 4.56 15.17
CA CYS A 107 -33.71 3.98 14.39
C CYS A 107 -33.53 4.08 12.86
N CYS A 108 -32.43 4.65 12.37
CA CYS A 108 -32.05 4.53 10.96
C CYS A 108 -31.45 3.13 10.72
N LYS A 109 -32.31 2.12 10.56
CA LYS A 109 -31.87 0.78 10.12
C LYS A 109 -31.18 0.94 8.78
N SER A 110 -29.85 0.79 8.75
CA SER A 110 -29.09 0.78 7.51
C SER A 110 -29.69 -0.26 6.55
N LYS A 111 -30.13 0.20 5.38
CA LYS A 111 -30.71 -0.67 4.35
C LYS A 111 -29.58 -1.49 3.71
N TRP A 112 -29.91 -2.68 3.21
CA TRP A 112 -28.97 -3.44 2.38
C TRP A 112 -28.72 -2.66 1.08
N GLN A 113 -27.47 -2.37 0.77
CA GLN A 113 -27.04 -1.63 -0.42
C GLN A 113 -26.30 -2.57 -1.37
N LYS A 114 -26.61 -2.46 -2.67
CA LYS A 114 -25.92 -3.21 -3.72
C LYS A 114 -24.60 -2.51 -4.04
N VAL A 115 -23.49 -3.22 -3.89
CA VAL A 115 -22.13 -2.70 -4.08
C VAL A 115 -21.30 -3.69 -4.88
N TRP A 116 -20.26 -3.21 -5.54
CA TRP A 116 -19.29 -4.05 -6.24
C TRP A 116 -18.17 -4.44 -5.27
N ALA A 117 -18.05 -5.73 -4.96
CA ALA A 117 -16.97 -6.25 -4.11
C ALA A 117 -15.79 -6.70 -4.96
N ILE A 118 -14.58 -6.40 -4.50
CA ILE A 118 -13.32 -6.72 -5.17
C ILE A 118 -12.38 -7.40 -4.18
N LEU A 119 -12.04 -8.65 -4.46
CA LEU A 119 -11.06 -9.43 -3.72
C LEU A 119 -9.72 -9.41 -4.46
N LYS A 120 -8.69 -8.95 -3.75
CA LYS A 120 -7.30 -8.92 -4.17
C LYS A 120 -6.44 -9.59 -3.09
N PRO A 121 -5.17 -9.93 -3.37
CA PRO A 121 -4.28 -10.49 -2.36
C PRO A 121 -4.17 -9.56 -1.14
N GLY A 122 -4.59 -10.07 0.02
CA GLY A 122 -4.49 -9.34 1.29
C GLY A 122 -5.59 -8.31 1.57
N TYR A 123 -6.61 -8.13 0.73
CA TYR A 123 -7.76 -7.28 1.08
C TYR A 123 -9.04 -7.54 0.28
N LEU A 124 -10.16 -7.07 0.85
CA LEU A 124 -11.48 -7.01 0.21
C LEU A 124 -11.97 -5.56 0.16
N ALA A 125 -12.13 -5.00 -1.03
CA ALA A 125 -12.60 -3.63 -1.28
C ALA A 125 -14.06 -3.61 -1.75
N LEU A 126 -14.76 -2.51 -1.49
CA LEU A 126 -16.14 -2.27 -1.93
C LEU A 126 -16.21 -0.95 -2.69
N LEU A 127 -16.81 -0.97 -3.89
CA LEU A 127 -17.12 0.17 -4.72
C LEU A 127 -18.63 0.31 -4.90
N ASN A 128 -19.09 1.51 -5.25
CA ASN A 128 -20.49 1.70 -5.64
C ASN A 128 -20.76 1.06 -7.02
N ASN A 129 -19.84 1.27 -7.96
CA ASN A 129 -19.87 0.68 -9.29
C ASN A 129 -18.47 0.17 -9.71
N PRO A 130 -18.34 -0.89 -10.54
CA PRO A 130 -17.06 -1.37 -11.07
C PRO A 130 -16.21 -0.31 -11.81
N PHE A 131 -16.81 0.77 -12.29
CA PHE A 131 -16.08 1.85 -12.98
C PHE A 131 -15.70 3.01 -12.06
N ASP A 132 -16.13 3.00 -10.79
CA ASP A 132 -15.80 4.05 -9.84
C ASP A 132 -14.35 3.92 -9.36
N ALA A 133 -13.67 5.05 -9.19
CA ALA A 133 -12.34 5.08 -8.57
C ALA A 133 -12.40 5.18 -7.03
N LYS A 134 -13.54 5.59 -6.46
CA LYS A 134 -13.69 5.88 -5.03
C LYS A 134 -14.17 4.65 -4.25
N LEU A 135 -13.41 4.29 -3.22
CA LEU A 135 -13.78 3.23 -2.28
C LEU A 135 -14.94 3.64 -1.38
N LEU A 136 -15.90 2.74 -1.22
CA LEU A 136 -16.92 2.81 -0.18
C LEU A 136 -16.40 2.27 1.15
N ASP A 137 -15.73 1.11 1.12
CA ASP A 137 -15.04 0.53 2.27
C ASP A 137 -13.98 -0.49 1.82
N ILE A 138 -13.10 -0.89 2.75
CA ILE A 138 -12.04 -1.87 2.52
C ILE A 138 -11.73 -2.68 3.79
N ILE A 139 -11.54 -3.98 3.71
CA ILE A 139 -10.94 -4.78 4.78
C ILE A 139 -9.56 -5.21 4.31
N VAL A 140 -8.52 -4.63 4.91
CA VAL A 140 -7.15 -5.15 4.78
C VAL A 140 -7.06 -6.36 5.71
N PHE A 141 -6.71 -7.51 5.15
CA PHE A 141 -6.57 -8.76 5.89
C PHE A 141 -5.35 -8.68 6.81
N ASP A 142 -5.37 -9.39 7.92
CA ASP A 142 -4.29 -9.41 8.91
C ASP A 142 -3.75 -10.83 9.03
N VAL A 143 -2.63 -10.98 9.74
CA VAL A 143 -2.06 -12.30 10.01
C VAL A 143 -3.08 -13.15 10.78
N LEU A 144 -3.33 -14.36 10.28
CA LEU A 144 -4.20 -15.31 10.97
C LEU A 144 -3.51 -15.89 12.21
N PRO A 145 -4.27 -16.19 13.28
CA PRO A 145 -3.74 -16.93 14.41
C PRO A 145 -3.21 -18.30 14.01
N THR A 146 -2.02 -18.64 14.51
CA THR A 146 -1.49 -20.00 14.44
C THR A 146 -2.43 -20.91 15.23
N SER A 147 -2.90 -22.01 14.62
CA SER A 147 -3.66 -23.02 15.35
C SER A 147 -2.77 -23.59 16.46
N ASN A 148 -3.06 -23.26 17.71
CA ASN A 148 -2.46 -23.97 18.84
C ASN A 148 -2.79 -25.45 18.64
N GLY A 149 -1.79 -26.33 18.59
CA GLY A 149 -1.89 -27.75 18.18
C GLY A 149 -2.88 -28.65 18.93
N LYS A 150 -3.80 -28.07 19.72
CA LYS A 150 -4.96 -28.70 20.33
C LYS A 150 -6.19 -28.58 19.41
N GLY A 151 -6.16 -29.20 18.23
CA GLY A 151 -7.37 -29.58 17.46
C GLY A 151 -8.48 -28.53 17.21
N GLU A 152 -8.24 -27.24 17.39
CA GLU A 152 -9.26 -26.19 17.26
C GLU A 152 -9.29 -25.61 15.84
N ASN A 153 -10.53 -25.40 15.37
CA ASN A 153 -10.92 -25.01 14.01
C ASN A 153 -9.99 -23.98 13.36
N ALA A 154 -9.54 -24.27 12.14
CA ALA A 154 -8.84 -23.32 11.28
C ALA A 154 -9.53 -21.93 11.31
N VAL A 155 -8.74 -20.89 11.55
CA VAL A 155 -9.26 -19.53 11.67
C VAL A 155 -9.53 -18.98 10.27
N TYR A 156 -10.77 -19.11 9.81
CA TYR A 156 -11.22 -18.55 8.56
C TYR A 156 -11.65 -17.08 8.71
N LEU A 157 -11.25 -16.23 7.75
CA LEU A 157 -11.73 -14.84 7.66
C LEU A 157 -13.21 -14.80 7.28
N ALA A 158 -13.64 -15.67 6.37
CA ALA A 158 -15.01 -15.75 5.89
C ALA A 158 -15.74 -16.99 6.42
N LYS A 159 -16.95 -16.80 6.94
CA LYS A 159 -17.82 -17.87 7.44
C LYS A 159 -19.27 -17.60 7.08
N GLU A 160 -20.03 -18.65 6.79
CA GLU A 160 -21.46 -18.56 6.52
C GLU A 160 -22.20 -18.05 7.78
N ILE A 161 -23.27 -17.27 7.57
CA ILE A 161 -24.19 -16.86 8.63
C ILE A 161 -25.61 -17.25 8.26
N ARG A 162 -26.28 -17.95 9.18
CA ARG A 162 -27.69 -18.29 9.06
C ARG A 162 -28.55 -17.05 9.32
N GLU A 163 -29.29 -16.62 8.31
CA GLU A 163 -30.28 -15.56 8.43
C GLU A 163 -31.63 -16.13 8.88
N ARG A 164 -32.47 -15.28 9.49
CA ARG A 164 -33.82 -15.70 9.91
C ARG A 164 -34.71 -16.10 8.73
N ASN A 165 -34.48 -15.49 7.57
CA ASN A 165 -35.18 -15.82 6.34
C ASN A 165 -34.33 -16.82 5.54
N PRO A 166 -34.81 -18.04 5.28
CA PRO A 166 -34.05 -19.07 4.56
C PRO A 166 -33.74 -18.72 3.10
N LEU A 167 -34.41 -17.72 2.53
CA LEU A 167 -34.14 -17.20 1.18
C LEU A 167 -33.05 -16.12 1.17
N GLN A 168 -32.45 -15.80 2.32
CA GLN A 168 -31.37 -14.83 2.44
C GLN A 168 -30.05 -15.55 2.69
N TYR A 169 -29.22 -15.59 1.64
CA TYR A 169 -27.90 -16.23 1.67
C TYR A 169 -26.86 -15.20 2.08
N ALA A 170 -26.16 -15.44 3.19
CA ALA A 170 -25.25 -14.48 3.78
C ALA A 170 -23.98 -15.14 4.31
N PHE A 171 -22.90 -14.37 4.30
CA PHE A 171 -21.67 -14.70 4.98
C PHE A 171 -21.10 -13.47 5.68
N LYS A 172 -20.18 -13.72 6.60
CA LYS A 172 -19.51 -12.72 7.40
C LYS A 172 -18.02 -12.79 7.12
N VAL A 173 -17.39 -11.64 6.91
CA VAL A 173 -15.93 -11.50 6.83
C VAL A 173 -15.46 -10.79 8.08
N CYS A 174 -14.61 -11.44 8.87
CA CYS A 174 -14.03 -10.93 10.10
C CYS A 174 -12.51 -10.79 9.94
N CYS A 175 -11.97 -9.63 10.28
CA CYS A 175 -10.53 -9.42 10.33
C CYS A 175 -10.21 -8.33 11.36
N GLY A 176 -9.34 -8.63 12.31
CA GLY A 176 -9.03 -7.70 13.38
C GLY A 176 -10.26 -7.37 14.23
N ASN A 177 -10.42 -6.10 14.55
CA ASN A 177 -11.63 -5.59 15.19
C ASN A 177 -12.81 -5.37 14.22
N ARG A 178 -12.69 -5.76 12.95
CA ARG A 178 -13.71 -5.50 11.91
C ARG A 178 -14.49 -6.75 11.55
N SER A 179 -15.76 -6.53 11.25
CA SER A 179 -16.66 -7.57 10.77
C SER A 179 -17.69 -6.97 9.82
N ILE A 180 -17.77 -7.46 8.59
CA ILE A 180 -18.81 -7.09 7.63
C ILE A 180 -19.72 -8.28 7.34
N ARG A 181 -21.00 -7.99 7.16
CA ARG A 181 -22.00 -8.97 6.72
C ARG A 181 -22.33 -8.70 5.26
N ILE A 182 -22.24 -9.75 4.45
CA ILE A 182 -22.44 -9.71 3.01
C ILE A 182 -23.55 -10.69 2.64
N ARG A 183 -24.43 -10.28 1.72
CA ARG A 183 -25.47 -11.12 1.14
C ARG A 183 -25.24 -11.33 -0.35
N THR A 184 -25.59 -12.52 -0.82
CA THR A 184 -25.53 -12.91 -2.24
C THR A 184 -26.88 -13.45 -2.69
N THR A 185 -26.98 -13.84 -3.97
CA THR A 185 -28.23 -14.31 -4.57
C THR A 185 -28.51 -15.80 -4.37
N SER A 186 -27.53 -16.61 -3.93
CA SER A 186 -27.67 -18.06 -3.76
C SER A 186 -26.64 -18.62 -2.78
N HIS A 187 -26.94 -19.78 -2.19
CA HIS A 187 -26.00 -20.51 -1.34
C HIS A 187 -24.68 -20.83 -2.05
N ALA A 188 -24.76 -21.30 -3.31
CA ALA A 188 -23.56 -21.59 -4.10
C ALA A 188 -22.62 -20.37 -4.25
N LYS A 189 -23.19 -19.16 -4.37
CA LYS A 189 -22.38 -17.92 -4.38
C LYS A 189 -21.78 -17.60 -3.02
N VAL A 190 -22.48 -17.93 -1.92
CA VAL A 190 -21.91 -17.79 -0.57
C VAL A 190 -20.68 -18.69 -0.43
N ASP A 191 -20.80 -19.97 -0.79
CA ASP A 191 -19.69 -20.92 -0.72
C ASP A 191 -18.50 -20.46 -1.57
N ASP A 192 -18.76 -20.04 -2.80
CA ASP A 192 -17.76 -19.53 -3.73
C ASP A 192 -17.02 -18.29 -3.19
N TRP A 193 -17.73 -17.32 -2.59
CA TRP A 193 -17.09 -16.18 -1.91
C TRP A 193 -16.29 -16.57 -0.67
N ILE A 194 -16.82 -17.48 0.16
CA ILE A 194 -16.12 -17.97 1.36
C ILE A 194 -14.83 -18.68 0.97
N CYS A 195 -14.90 -19.59 -0.01
CA CYS A 195 -13.75 -20.31 -0.55
C CYS A 195 -12.72 -19.33 -1.10
N ALA A 196 -13.13 -18.40 -1.97
CA ALA A 196 -12.21 -17.43 -2.57
C ALA A 196 -11.49 -16.56 -1.53
N ILE A 197 -12.20 -16.04 -0.51
CA ILE A 197 -11.61 -15.20 0.53
C ILE A 197 -10.63 -15.99 1.40
N ASN A 198 -11.00 -17.19 1.82
CA ASN A 198 -10.14 -18.01 2.66
C ASN A 198 -8.92 -18.54 1.86
N ASP A 199 -9.09 -18.88 0.59
CA ASP A 199 -8.01 -19.29 -0.32
C ASP A 199 -7.02 -18.15 -0.57
N ALA A 200 -7.50 -16.91 -0.73
CA ALA A 200 -6.67 -15.72 -0.93
C ALA A 200 -5.68 -15.46 0.22
N VAL A 201 -5.99 -16.02 1.40
CA VAL A 201 -5.19 -15.89 2.62
C VAL A 201 -4.30 -17.11 2.83
N LEU A 202 -4.83 -18.31 2.63
CA LEU A 202 -4.17 -19.56 2.99
C LEU A 202 -3.20 -20.08 1.92
N LYS A 203 -3.45 -19.81 0.63
CA LYS A 203 -2.66 -20.38 -0.46
C LYS A 203 -1.28 -19.75 -0.67
N PRO A 204 -1.09 -18.40 -0.59
CA PRO A 204 0.22 -17.81 -0.85
C PRO A 204 1.09 -17.87 0.42
N PRO A 205 2.07 -18.78 0.54
CA PRO A 205 2.87 -18.90 1.76
C PRO A 205 3.62 -17.61 2.09
N GLU A 206 4.08 -16.88 1.07
CA GLU A 206 4.76 -15.58 1.18
C GLU A 206 3.79 -14.39 1.30
N GLY A 207 2.48 -14.64 1.39
CA GLY A 207 1.47 -13.60 1.52
C GLY A 207 1.47 -12.96 2.92
N TRP A 208 1.02 -11.70 3.00
CA TRP A 208 0.95 -10.94 4.26
C TRP A 208 0.01 -11.49 5.34
N CYS A 209 -0.77 -12.51 5.02
CA CYS A 209 -1.79 -13.06 5.92
C CYS A 209 -1.32 -14.32 6.65
N ASN A 210 -0.10 -14.79 6.33
CA ASN A 210 0.57 -15.87 7.05
C ASN A 210 1.52 -15.30 8.11
N PRO A 211 1.70 -15.99 9.24
CA PRO A 211 2.73 -15.64 10.21
C PRO A 211 4.10 -16.00 9.64
N HIS A 212 5.03 -15.04 9.63
CA HIS A 212 6.40 -15.23 9.13
C HIS A 212 7.40 -15.36 10.27
N ARG A 213 8.70 -15.42 9.93
CA ARG A 213 9.80 -15.38 10.92
C ARG A 213 9.56 -14.26 11.95
N PHE A 214 9.79 -14.58 13.23
CA PHE A 214 9.50 -13.73 14.40
C PHE A 214 8.00 -13.43 14.64
N GLY A 215 7.09 -14.10 13.93
CA GLY A 215 5.66 -13.77 13.94
C GLY A 215 5.35 -12.45 13.22
N SER A 216 6.23 -11.99 12.32
CA SER A 216 5.99 -10.78 11.54
C SER A 216 4.84 -10.97 10.54
N PHE A 217 4.13 -9.89 10.24
CA PHE A 217 3.19 -9.83 9.11
C PHE A 217 3.88 -9.83 7.74
N ALA A 218 5.16 -9.47 7.69
CA ALA A 218 5.93 -9.40 6.46
C ALA A 218 6.88 -10.59 6.33
N PRO A 219 6.95 -11.24 5.16
CA PRO A 219 7.92 -12.29 4.89
C PRO A 219 9.33 -11.72 4.78
N LEU A 220 10.32 -12.61 4.78
CA LEU A 220 11.68 -12.26 4.39
C LEU A 220 11.72 -11.92 2.89
N ARG A 221 12.35 -10.80 2.54
CA ARG A 221 12.54 -10.31 1.17
C ARG A 221 14.01 -10.34 0.77
N GLY A 222 14.30 -10.25 -0.53
CA GLY A 222 15.66 -10.27 -1.06
C GLY A 222 16.28 -11.66 -1.16
N THR A 223 15.49 -12.73 -0.96
CA THR A 223 15.89 -14.12 -1.20
C THR A 223 15.89 -14.47 -2.70
N THR A 224 15.22 -13.65 -3.49
CA THR A 224 15.19 -13.69 -4.95
C THR A 224 15.61 -12.33 -5.49
N ASP A 225 15.84 -12.21 -6.80
CA ASP A 225 16.15 -10.92 -7.45
C ASP A 225 14.88 -10.05 -7.56
N ASP A 226 14.40 -9.55 -6.43
CA ASP A 226 13.17 -8.76 -6.26
C ASP A 226 13.46 -7.25 -6.10
N ALA A 227 14.69 -6.83 -6.36
CA ALA A 227 15.22 -5.48 -6.17
C ALA A 227 15.23 -4.99 -4.70
N THR A 228 15.20 -5.90 -3.72
CA THR A 228 15.38 -5.53 -2.30
C THR A 228 16.77 -4.96 -2.06
N GLN A 229 16.80 -3.74 -1.53
CA GLN A 229 18.02 -3.05 -1.13
C GLN A 229 17.76 -2.23 0.13
N ALA A 230 18.82 -2.01 0.91
CA ALA A 230 18.81 -1.14 2.07
C ALA A 230 20.04 -0.23 2.09
N GLN A 231 19.91 0.91 2.77
CA GLN A 231 20.99 1.86 3.01
C GLN A 231 20.79 2.50 4.38
N TRP A 232 21.82 2.50 5.22
CA TRP A 232 21.76 3.14 6.53
C TRP A 232 22.32 4.57 6.49
N PHE A 233 21.86 5.39 7.44
CA PHE A 233 22.30 6.77 7.67
C PHE A 233 22.57 6.94 9.16
N VAL A 234 23.70 7.56 9.48
CA VAL A 234 24.03 8.04 10.82
C VAL A 234 23.75 9.53 10.86
N ASP A 235 23.08 9.98 11.92
CA ASP A 235 22.61 11.35 12.15
C ASP A 235 21.59 11.91 11.15
N GLY A 236 21.11 13.11 11.46
CA GLY A 236 20.05 13.77 10.72
C GLY A 236 20.44 14.30 9.35
N LYS A 237 21.68 14.76 9.14
CA LYS A 237 22.08 15.48 7.92
C LYS A 237 21.82 14.66 6.65
N ALA A 238 22.43 13.47 6.56
CA ALA A 238 22.35 12.68 5.34
C ALA A 238 20.95 12.08 5.15
N ALA A 239 20.30 11.65 6.23
CA ALA A 239 18.94 11.14 6.19
C ALA A 239 17.94 12.20 5.69
N PHE A 240 18.00 13.43 6.22
CA PHE A 240 17.09 14.50 5.82
C PHE A 240 17.36 15.00 4.39
N GLU A 241 18.62 15.03 3.96
CA GLU A 241 18.98 15.33 2.58
C GLU A 241 18.40 14.29 1.60
N ALA A 242 18.52 12.99 1.91
CA ALA A 242 17.96 11.91 1.10
C ALA A 242 16.43 11.96 1.05
N ILE A 243 15.78 12.22 2.18
CA ILE A 243 14.33 12.41 2.28
C ILE A 243 13.88 13.60 1.42
N ALA A 244 14.57 14.73 1.51
CA ALA A 244 14.25 15.92 0.70
C ALA A 244 14.31 15.61 -0.80
N SER A 245 15.40 14.99 -1.26
CA SER A 245 15.58 14.60 -2.67
C SER A 245 14.50 13.63 -3.13
N SER A 246 14.09 12.70 -2.27
CA SER A 246 13.02 11.75 -2.58
C SER A 246 11.66 12.44 -2.71
N ILE A 247 11.34 13.36 -1.79
CA ILE A 247 10.10 14.15 -1.87
C ILE A 247 10.08 14.98 -3.17
N GLU A 248 11.18 15.64 -3.53
CA GLU A 248 11.30 16.40 -4.79
C GLU A 248 10.99 15.52 -6.01
N SER A 249 11.45 14.27 -6.00
CA SER A 249 11.24 13.31 -7.10
C SER A 249 9.84 12.69 -7.15
N ALA A 250 9.03 12.79 -6.09
CA ALA A 250 7.75 12.09 -5.95
C ALA A 250 6.78 12.37 -7.11
N LYS A 251 6.02 11.37 -7.54
CA LYS A 251 5.10 11.47 -8.70
C LYS A 251 3.66 11.12 -8.37
N SER A 252 3.39 10.31 -7.35
CA SER A 252 2.05 9.83 -7.05
C SER A 252 1.65 10.10 -5.61
N GLU A 253 2.39 9.55 -4.64
CA GLU A 253 1.96 9.51 -3.24
C GLU A 253 3.13 9.67 -2.27
N ILE A 254 2.89 10.42 -1.19
CA ILE A 254 3.81 10.53 -0.06
C ILE A 254 3.05 10.16 1.21
N TYR A 255 3.56 9.18 1.96
CA TYR A 255 3.04 8.82 3.29
C TYR A 255 4.04 9.22 4.37
N ILE A 256 3.56 9.87 5.43
CA ILE A 256 4.41 10.31 6.55
C ILE A 256 3.78 9.88 7.87
N THR A 257 4.57 9.25 8.74
CA THR A 257 4.25 9.07 10.16
C THR A 257 5.32 9.71 11.02
N GLY A 258 4.91 10.19 12.19
CA GLY A 258 5.85 10.69 13.18
C GLY A 258 5.19 10.76 14.55
N TRP A 259 6.00 10.54 15.58
CA TRP A 259 5.62 10.88 16.95
C TRP A 259 5.50 12.40 17.08
N TRP A 260 6.41 13.13 16.41
CA TRP A 260 6.37 14.59 16.32
C TRP A 260 6.78 15.03 14.90
N LEU A 261 6.14 16.08 14.37
CA LEU A 261 6.42 16.63 13.05
C LEU A 261 6.35 18.15 13.10
N CYS A 262 7.41 18.82 12.63
CA CYS A 262 7.50 20.27 12.49
C CYS A 262 7.48 20.66 11.01
N PRO A 263 6.37 21.20 10.47
CA PRO A 263 6.26 21.56 9.06
C PRO A 263 7.32 22.57 8.60
N GLU A 264 7.80 23.42 9.50
CA GLU A 264 8.81 24.44 9.24
C GLU A 264 10.26 23.92 9.32
N LEU A 265 10.49 22.61 9.51
CA LEU A 265 11.83 22.02 9.52
C LEU A 265 12.52 22.16 8.16
N TYR A 266 13.77 22.65 8.15
CA TYR A 266 14.63 22.60 6.96
C TYR A 266 15.34 21.25 6.87
N LEU A 267 15.19 20.56 5.75
CA LEU A 267 15.82 19.25 5.55
C LEU A 267 17.27 19.36 5.05
N ARG A 268 17.67 20.49 4.45
CA ARG A 268 19.05 20.76 4.03
C ARG A 268 19.58 22.02 4.70
N ARG A 269 20.87 22.01 5.08
CA ARG A 269 21.57 23.14 5.73
C ARG A 269 22.84 23.49 4.95
N PRO A 270 23.30 24.75 4.95
CA PRO A 270 22.80 25.91 5.71
C PRO A 270 21.41 26.39 5.25
N PHE A 271 20.54 26.76 6.20
CA PHE A 271 19.11 26.96 5.89
C PHE A 271 18.84 28.21 5.03
N HIS A 272 19.67 29.25 5.13
CA HIS A 272 19.54 30.47 4.34
C HIS A 272 19.68 30.22 2.83
N SER A 273 20.54 29.27 2.43
CA SER A 273 20.76 28.92 1.02
C SER A 273 19.82 27.83 0.51
N HIS A 274 19.05 27.19 1.40
CA HIS A 274 18.20 26.04 1.08
C HIS A 274 16.75 26.26 1.55
N SER A 275 16.22 27.46 1.30
CA SER A 275 14.86 27.81 1.74
C SER A 275 13.77 26.90 1.16
N SER A 276 13.99 26.39 -0.05
CA SER A 276 13.11 25.41 -0.72
C SER A 276 13.11 24.03 -0.05
N SER A 277 14.10 23.71 0.79
CA SER A 277 14.19 22.43 1.50
C SER A 277 13.36 22.38 2.78
N ARG A 278 12.60 23.43 3.09
CA ARG A 278 11.66 23.42 4.21
C ARG A 278 10.53 22.42 3.92
N LEU A 279 10.20 21.58 4.88
CA LEU A 279 9.29 20.45 4.69
C LEU A 279 7.93 20.91 4.13
N ASP A 280 7.31 21.94 4.71
CA ASP A 280 6.05 22.49 4.23
C ASP A 280 6.13 22.99 2.77
N ALA A 281 7.22 23.63 2.36
CA ALA A 281 7.46 24.11 1.01
C ALA A 281 7.65 22.97 0.01
N LEU A 282 8.41 21.92 0.38
CA LEU A 282 8.56 20.71 -0.43
C LEU A 282 7.20 20.04 -0.67
N LEU A 283 6.43 19.82 0.40
CA LEU A 283 5.11 19.21 0.32
C LEU A 283 4.14 20.09 -0.50
N GLU A 284 4.23 21.42 -0.38
CA GLU A 284 3.42 22.34 -1.19
C GLU A 284 3.69 22.19 -2.68
N THR A 285 4.97 22.21 -3.07
CA THR A 285 5.40 22.05 -4.47
C THR A 285 4.86 20.74 -5.05
N LYS A 286 5.07 19.62 -4.35
CA LYS A 286 4.61 18.31 -4.82
C LYS A 286 3.10 18.20 -4.85
N ALA A 287 2.41 18.76 -3.86
CA ALA A 287 0.96 18.75 -3.84
C ALA A 287 0.35 19.55 -5.01
N LYS A 288 0.98 20.66 -5.42
CA LYS A 288 0.61 21.46 -6.60
C LYS A 288 0.84 20.70 -7.91
N GLU A 289 1.85 19.84 -7.98
CA GLU A 289 2.10 18.92 -9.10
C GLU A 289 1.13 17.72 -9.16
N GLY A 290 0.23 17.58 -8.17
CA GLY A 290 -0.80 16.54 -8.16
C GLY A 290 -0.52 15.37 -7.21
N VAL A 291 0.66 15.32 -6.57
CA VAL A 291 1.02 14.29 -5.60
C VAL A 291 0.05 14.30 -4.42
N GLN A 292 -0.42 13.13 -4.01
CA GLN A 292 -1.28 12.95 -2.83
C GLN A 292 -0.41 12.75 -1.59
N ILE A 293 -0.69 13.50 -0.52
CA ILE A 293 0.16 13.52 0.68
C ILE A 293 -0.69 13.14 1.89
N TYR A 294 -0.30 12.06 2.57
CA TYR A 294 -1.03 11.49 3.70
C TYR A 294 -0.13 11.48 4.94
N VAL A 295 -0.53 12.21 5.97
CA VAL A 295 0.23 12.35 7.21
C VAL A 295 -0.57 11.78 8.38
N LEU A 296 -0.01 10.80 9.09
CA LEU A 296 -0.59 10.22 10.30
C LEU A 296 0.29 10.57 11.51
N LEU A 297 -0.20 11.49 12.34
CA LEU A 297 0.51 11.96 13.52
C LEU A 297 0.02 11.25 14.78
N TYR A 298 0.92 11.09 15.74
CA TYR A 298 0.51 10.85 17.12
C TYR A 298 -0.31 12.04 17.64
N LYS A 299 -1.48 11.76 18.22
CA LYS A 299 -2.23 12.72 19.02
C LYS A 299 -1.77 12.58 20.46
N GLU A 300 -1.16 13.62 21.00
CA GLU A 300 -0.62 13.68 22.34
C GLU A 300 -1.67 13.95 23.42
N VAL A 301 -1.34 13.54 24.65
CA VAL A 301 -1.98 14.05 25.86
C VAL A 301 -1.38 15.42 26.15
N SER A 302 -2.06 16.48 25.71
CA SER A 302 -1.52 17.86 25.67
C SER A 302 -1.16 18.47 27.03
N ILE A 303 -1.60 17.87 28.15
CA ILE A 303 -1.17 18.27 29.50
C ILE A 303 0.22 17.71 29.83
N ALA A 304 0.59 16.58 29.24
CA ALA A 304 1.85 15.88 29.52
C ALA A 304 2.95 16.14 28.48
N LEU A 305 2.57 16.45 27.24
CA LEU A 305 3.51 16.60 26.12
C LEU A 305 3.25 17.92 25.37
N LYS A 306 4.33 18.63 25.02
CA LYS A 306 4.26 19.94 24.34
C LYS A 306 4.37 19.88 22.82
N ILE A 307 4.45 18.69 22.20
CA ILE A 307 4.69 18.54 20.74
C ILE A 307 3.67 19.23 19.83
N ASN A 308 2.46 19.51 20.35
CA ASN A 308 1.38 20.25 19.70
C ASN A 308 1.04 19.74 18.28
N SER A 309 0.66 18.47 18.15
CA SER A 309 0.31 17.89 16.83
C SER A 309 -0.89 18.58 16.18
N LEU A 310 -1.72 19.31 16.95
CA LEU A 310 -2.82 20.11 16.42
C LEU A 310 -2.31 21.28 15.59
N TYR A 311 -1.26 21.96 16.04
CA TYR A 311 -0.59 23.01 15.27
C TYR A 311 -0.08 22.45 13.94
N SER A 312 0.71 21.36 13.99
CA SER A 312 1.25 20.72 12.79
C SER A 312 0.14 20.31 11.81
N LYS A 313 -0.95 19.71 12.31
CA LYS A 313 -2.12 19.39 11.49
C LYS A 313 -2.73 20.62 10.82
N ARG A 314 -2.95 21.71 11.57
CA ARG A 314 -3.55 22.94 11.02
C ARG A 314 -2.65 23.56 9.95
N ARG A 315 -1.33 23.56 10.15
CA ARG A 315 -0.36 24.09 9.21
C ARG A 315 -0.32 23.27 7.92
N LEU A 316 -0.19 21.95 8.04
CA LEU A 316 -0.16 21.02 6.90
C LEU A 316 -1.45 21.06 6.07
N LEU A 317 -2.63 21.11 6.71
CA LEU A 317 -3.91 21.18 5.98
C LEU A 317 -4.09 22.50 5.21
N LYS A 318 -3.38 23.57 5.59
CA LYS A 318 -3.43 24.86 4.87
C LYS A 318 -2.52 24.88 3.63
N ILE A 319 -1.64 23.90 3.46
CA ILE A 319 -0.70 23.83 2.34
C ILE A 319 -1.45 23.65 1.01
N HIS A 320 -2.22 22.56 0.88
CA HIS A 320 -2.92 22.23 -0.36
C HIS A 320 -4.02 21.18 -0.12
N LYS A 321 -5.04 21.13 -0.99
CA LYS A 321 -6.16 20.18 -0.89
C LYS A 321 -5.73 18.69 -0.97
N ASN A 322 -4.58 18.41 -1.59
CA ASN A 322 -4.02 17.06 -1.69
C ASN A 322 -3.29 16.61 -0.40
N VAL A 323 -3.11 17.51 0.58
CA VAL A 323 -2.53 17.17 1.89
C VAL A 323 -3.65 16.76 2.84
N LYS A 324 -3.61 15.52 3.32
CA LYS A 324 -4.57 14.97 4.29
C LYS A 324 -3.83 14.58 5.57
N VAL A 325 -4.38 15.01 6.72
CA VAL A 325 -3.74 14.79 8.02
C VAL A 325 -4.69 14.20 9.05
N LEU A 326 -4.30 13.06 9.59
CA LEU A 326 -4.95 12.40 10.73
C LEU A 326 -4.07 12.51 11.98
N ARG A 327 -4.73 12.58 13.15
CA ARG A 327 -4.06 12.49 14.45
C ARG A 327 -4.77 11.43 15.28
N TYR A 328 -4.05 10.43 15.77
CA TYR A 328 -4.62 9.29 16.51
C TYR A 328 -3.65 8.91 17.66
N PRO A 329 -4.09 8.39 18.82
CA PRO A 329 -5.43 7.97 19.22
C PRO A 329 -6.33 9.10 19.77
N ASN A 330 -7.64 8.90 19.75
CA ASN A 330 -8.54 9.75 20.54
C ASN A 330 -8.64 9.21 21.98
N HIS A 331 -7.81 9.76 22.88
CA HIS A 331 -7.60 9.25 24.25
C HIS A 331 -8.90 9.00 25.03
N PHE A 332 -9.85 9.95 25.02
CA PHE A 332 -11.11 9.83 25.77
C PHE A 332 -11.97 8.65 25.31
N SER A 333 -12.11 8.45 23.99
CA SER A 333 -12.93 7.37 23.45
C SER A 333 -12.20 6.03 23.42
N ALA A 334 -10.87 6.03 23.35
CA ALA A 334 -10.06 4.82 23.24
C ALA A 334 -9.55 4.30 24.59
N GLY A 335 -9.56 5.12 25.66
CA GLY A 335 -8.99 4.77 26.95
C GLY A 335 -7.45 4.62 26.94
N ILE A 336 -6.78 5.09 25.88
CA ILE A 336 -5.34 4.96 25.69
C ILE A 336 -4.67 6.26 26.12
N TYR A 337 -4.01 6.28 27.28
CA TYR A 337 -3.35 7.50 27.80
C TYR A 337 -1.83 7.39 27.93
N LEU A 338 -1.29 6.17 28.02
CA LEU A 338 0.13 5.93 28.31
C LEU A 338 0.95 5.53 27.08
N TRP A 339 0.30 5.12 26.00
CA TRP A 339 0.96 4.63 24.79
C TRP A 339 0.94 5.68 23.68
N SER A 340 1.92 5.61 22.78
CA SER A 340 2.06 6.51 21.64
C SER A 340 2.20 5.76 20.32
N HIS A 341 2.00 6.48 19.22
CA HIS A 341 2.51 6.05 17.92
C HIS A 341 3.90 6.64 17.77
N HIS A 342 4.89 5.77 17.65
CA HIS A 342 6.31 6.15 17.78
C HIS A 342 7.14 5.86 16.52
N GLU A 343 6.52 5.24 15.52
CA GLU A 343 7.17 4.97 14.23
C GLU A 343 7.36 6.24 13.41
N LYS A 344 8.58 6.43 12.88
CA LYS A 344 8.91 7.55 11.99
C LYS A 344 9.13 7.00 10.60
N LEU A 345 8.23 7.33 9.68
CA LEU A 345 8.20 6.78 8.33
C LEU A 345 8.04 7.91 7.32
N VAL A 346 8.80 7.85 6.23
CA VAL A 346 8.53 8.63 5.00
C VAL A 346 8.56 7.68 3.82
N ILE A 347 7.44 7.54 3.13
CA ILE A 347 7.29 6.60 2.02
C ILE A 347 6.94 7.40 0.78
N VAL A 348 7.73 7.26 -0.28
CA VAL A 348 7.54 7.97 -1.54
C VAL A 348 7.23 6.97 -2.64
N ASP A 349 6.08 7.17 -3.28
CA ASP A 349 5.54 6.42 -4.42
C ASP A 349 5.50 4.90 -4.23
N ASN A 350 5.50 4.40 -2.98
CA ASN A 350 5.67 2.97 -2.65
C ASN A 350 6.97 2.34 -3.26
N LYS A 351 7.96 3.18 -3.58
CA LYS A 351 9.25 2.80 -4.19
C LYS A 351 10.41 2.88 -3.21
N ILE A 352 10.40 3.90 -2.34
CA ILE A 352 11.39 4.11 -1.30
C ILE A 352 10.71 4.44 0.02
N CYS A 353 11.21 3.84 1.10
CA CYS A 353 10.76 4.08 2.46
C CYS A 353 11.93 4.43 3.35
N TYR A 354 11.82 5.52 4.09
CA TYR A 354 12.72 5.90 5.18
C TYR A 354 12.11 5.49 6.52
N ILE A 355 12.89 4.79 7.35
CA ILE A 355 12.49 4.26 8.65
C ILE A 355 13.66 4.29 9.64
N GLY A 356 13.41 4.69 10.89
CA GLY A 356 14.44 4.75 11.94
C GLY A 356 14.02 5.58 13.15
N GLY A 357 14.98 6.18 13.85
CA GLY A 357 14.75 6.98 15.06
C GLY A 357 14.48 8.47 14.83
N LEU A 358 14.84 9.00 13.66
CA LEU A 358 14.64 10.41 13.31
C LEU A 358 13.17 10.76 12.98
N ASP A 359 12.53 11.57 13.82
CA ASP A 359 11.30 12.31 13.48
C ASP A 359 11.64 13.53 12.60
N LEU A 360 10.74 13.90 11.67
CA LEU A 360 10.84 15.16 10.91
C LEU A 360 10.43 16.36 11.78
N CYS A 361 11.21 16.63 12.82
CA CYS A 361 10.97 17.70 13.79
C CYS A 361 12.27 18.39 14.23
N PHE A 362 12.11 19.47 15.00
CA PHE A 362 13.24 20.27 15.47
C PHE A 362 14.20 19.51 16.40
N GLY A 363 15.47 19.89 16.34
CA GLY A 363 16.56 19.34 17.14
C GLY A 363 17.15 18.03 16.61
N ARG A 364 16.58 17.43 15.55
CA ARG A 364 17.02 16.13 15.00
C ARG A 364 18.05 16.25 13.90
N TYR A 365 18.14 17.41 13.24
CA TYR A 365 19.21 17.65 12.28
C TYR A 365 20.52 17.73 13.06
N ASP A 366 21.48 16.87 12.75
CA ASP A 366 22.84 16.96 13.28
C ASP A 366 23.83 16.40 12.27
N THR A 367 25.10 16.61 12.55
CA THR A 367 26.23 16.06 11.81
C THR A 367 27.14 15.32 12.78
N ARG A 368 28.03 14.47 12.27
CA ARG A 368 29.04 13.77 13.07
C ARG A 368 29.91 14.65 13.97
N GLU A 369 30.03 15.94 13.66
CA GLU A 369 30.79 16.87 14.50
C GLU A 369 30.06 17.22 15.80
N HIS A 370 28.75 16.96 15.88
CA HIS A 370 27.89 17.19 17.04
C HIS A 370 28.13 18.55 17.69
N LYS A 371 28.16 19.61 16.87
CA LYS A 371 28.52 20.95 17.34
C LYS A 371 27.54 21.41 18.41
N LEU A 372 28.10 21.97 19.48
CA LEU A 372 27.37 22.48 20.64
C LEU A 372 26.84 23.91 20.45
N ALA A 373 27.43 24.68 19.53
CA ALA A 373 27.13 26.10 19.34
C ALA A 373 26.95 26.42 17.84
N ASP A 374 26.12 27.43 17.57
CA ASP A 374 25.81 27.94 16.23
C ASP A 374 25.42 29.41 16.31
N GLN A 375 26.44 30.27 16.39
CA GLN A 375 26.29 31.72 16.50
C GLN A 375 27.26 32.44 15.55
N PRO A 376 26.76 33.28 14.61
CA PRO A 376 25.35 33.53 14.30
C PRO A 376 24.61 32.28 13.79
N PRO A 377 23.26 32.23 13.83
CA PRO A 377 22.48 31.03 13.46
C PRO A 377 22.68 30.68 11.99
N PHE A 378 23.42 29.62 11.69
CA PHE A 378 23.74 29.21 10.33
C PHE A 378 23.22 27.81 10.00
N ILE A 379 23.30 26.90 10.98
CA ILE A 379 22.90 25.50 10.83
C ILE A 379 21.53 25.25 11.44
N TRP A 380 21.25 25.74 12.65
CA TRP A 380 20.00 25.48 13.38
C TRP A 380 19.23 26.80 13.61
N PRO A 381 18.20 27.13 12.81
CA PRO A 381 17.40 28.34 12.99
C PRO A 381 16.41 28.22 14.14
N GLY A 382 16.25 29.29 14.91
CA GLY A 382 15.15 29.41 15.87
C GLY A 382 15.06 28.22 16.83
N LYS A 383 13.87 27.63 16.89
CA LYS A 383 13.54 26.48 17.76
C LYS A 383 14.27 25.19 17.41
N ASP A 384 14.95 25.14 16.27
CA ASP A 384 15.80 24.02 15.89
C ASP A 384 17.14 24.03 16.65
N TYR A 385 17.56 25.18 17.19
CA TYR A 385 18.61 25.23 18.20
C TYR A 385 18.01 24.79 19.54
N TYR A 386 18.05 23.48 19.76
CA TYR A 386 17.22 22.81 20.74
C TYR A 386 18.04 22.17 21.87
N ASN A 387 17.61 22.41 23.11
CA ASN A 387 18.07 21.68 24.29
C ASN A 387 16.92 21.57 25.29
N PRO A 388 16.18 20.45 25.31
CA PRO A 388 15.02 20.28 26.17
C PRO A 388 15.36 20.17 27.66
N ARG A 389 16.63 19.97 28.02
CA ARG A 389 17.07 19.98 29.42
C ARG A 389 17.14 21.39 29.99
N GLU A 390 17.37 22.39 29.14
CA GLU A 390 17.47 23.80 29.52
C GLU A 390 16.12 24.50 29.38
N SER A 391 15.47 24.40 28.22
CA SER A 391 14.11 24.91 28.01
C SER A 391 13.39 24.15 26.91
N GLU A 392 12.13 23.82 27.16
CA GLU A 392 11.22 23.30 26.14
C GLU A 392 10.19 24.38 25.76
N PRO A 393 10.10 24.76 24.48
CA PRO A 393 9.19 25.81 24.03
C PRO A 393 7.74 25.58 24.46
N ASN A 394 7.10 26.62 24.97
CA ASN A 394 5.67 26.59 25.29
C ASN A 394 4.76 26.76 24.04
N SER A 395 5.35 27.14 22.91
CA SER A 395 4.67 27.28 21.62
C SER A 395 5.63 26.90 20.49
N TRP A 396 5.12 26.35 19.39
CA TRP A 396 5.89 26.02 18.19
C TRP A 396 5.62 26.98 17.02
N GLU A 397 4.74 27.97 17.19
CA GLU A 397 4.26 28.81 16.07
C GLU A 397 5.35 29.75 15.52
N ASP A 398 6.15 30.37 16.41
CA ASP A 398 7.28 31.22 16.03
C ASP A 398 8.55 30.40 15.77
N ALA A 399 8.54 29.55 14.73
CA ALA A 399 9.62 28.58 14.47
C ALA A 399 11.03 29.19 14.37
N MET A 400 11.16 30.41 13.83
CA MET A 400 12.44 31.10 13.63
C MET A 400 12.94 31.87 14.86
N LYS A 401 12.15 31.95 15.92
CA LYS A 401 12.55 32.60 17.17
C LYS A 401 13.30 31.59 18.05
N ASP A 402 14.48 31.96 18.52
CA ASP A 402 15.24 31.15 19.45
C ASP A 402 14.48 30.99 20.79
N GLU A 403 14.48 29.76 21.31
CA GLU A 403 14.05 29.47 22.68
C GLU A 403 15.18 29.73 23.68
N LEU A 404 16.42 29.52 23.25
CA LEU A 404 17.62 29.58 24.08
C LEU A 404 18.51 30.74 23.65
N GLU A 405 19.12 31.40 24.63
CA GLU A 405 20.18 32.37 24.39
C GLU A 405 21.46 31.64 23.95
N ARG A 406 21.79 31.70 22.66
CA ARG A 406 22.91 30.94 22.05
C ARG A 406 24.28 31.21 22.65
N GLU A 407 24.52 32.43 23.15
CA GLU A 407 25.76 32.83 23.82
C GLU A 407 25.97 32.11 25.15
N LYS A 408 24.87 31.69 25.78
CA LYS A 408 24.85 31.18 27.15
C LYS A 408 24.62 29.68 27.21
N TYR A 409 23.75 29.16 26.34
CA TYR A 409 23.31 27.77 26.39
C TYR A 409 23.74 27.01 25.13
N PRO A 410 24.44 25.87 25.27
CA PRO A 410 24.70 24.99 24.15
C PRO A 410 23.42 24.28 23.71
N ARG A 411 23.29 24.00 22.41
CA ARG A 411 22.31 23.02 21.95
C ARG A 411 22.71 21.62 22.45
N MET A 412 21.73 20.72 22.56
CA MET A 412 22.00 19.32 22.83
C MET A 412 22.21 18.59 21.50
N PRO A 413 23.39 17.99 21.25
CA PRO A 413 23.59 17.11 20.11
C PRO A 413 22.56 15.99 20.02
N TRP A 414 22.29 15.55 18.80
CA TRP A 414 21.34 14.50 18.51
C TRP A 414 22.01 13.47 17.61
N HIS A 415 22.41 12.36 18.22
CA HIS A 415 22.92 11.19 17.52
C HIS A 415 21.77 10.20 17.31
N ASP A 416 21.63 9.68 16.09
CA ASP A 416 20.53 8.77 15.73
C ASP A 416 20.86 7.94 14.48
N VAL A 417 20.04 6.92 14.20
CA VAL A 417 20.20 6.04 13.03
C VAL A 417 18.89 5.96 12.24
N HIS A 418 19.03 5.99 10.92
CA HIS A 418 17.93 5.85 9.97
C HIS A 418 18.29 4.90 8.82
N CYS A 419 17.28 4.42 8.10
CA CYS A 419 17.48 3.50 6.98
C CYS A 419 16.52 3.85 5.83
N ALA A 420 17.00 3.70 4.60
CA ALA A 420 16.18 3.69 3.38
C ALA A 420 16.04 2.25 2.87
N LEU A 421 14.83 1.90 2.46
CA LEU A 421 14.46 0.59 1.93
C LEU A 421 13.84 0.74 0.54
N TRP A 422 14.26 -0.13 -0.39
CA TRP A 422 13.70 -0.24 -1.75
C TRP A 422 13.09 -1.62 -1.99
N GLY A 423 12.24 -1.72 -3.01
CA GLY A 423 11.65 -2.98 -3.43
C GLY A 423 10.50 -3.44 -2.52
N PRO A 424 10.26 -4.75 -2.37
CA PRO A 424 9.16 -5.30 -1.59
C PRO A 424 9.09 -4.82 -0.12
N PRO A 425 10.20 -4.67 0.63
CA PRO A 425 10.13 -4.15 2.00
C PRO A 425 9.49 -2.76 2.09
N CYS A 426 9.73 -1.88 1.13
CA CYS A 426 9.06 -0.58 1.07
C CYS A 426 7.53 -0.74 1.01
N ARG A 427 7.03 -1.71 0.23
CA ARG A 427 5.59 -2.00 0.12
C ARG A 427 5.04 -2.65 1.38
N ASP A 428 5.83 -3.46 2.06
CA ASP A 428 5.47 -4.03 3.37
C ASP A 428 5.28 -2.90 4.41
N VAL A 429 6.19 -1.92 4.45
CA VAL A 429 6.02 -0.72 5.31
C VAL A 429 4.84 0.14 4.88
N ALA A 430 4.64 0.35 3.57
CA ALA A 430 3.49 1.10 3.05
C ALA A 430 2.15 0.44 3.40
N ARG A 431 2.09 -0.89 3.37
CA ARG A 431 0.93 -1.64 3.83
C ARG A 431 0.65 -1.41 5.31
N HIS A 432 1.68 -1.36 6.15
CA HIS A 432 1.52 -0.99 7.56
C HIS A 432 0.90 0.41 7.70
N PHE A 433 1.38 1.40 6.93
CA PHE A 433 0.79 2.73 6.87
C PHE A 433 -0.69 2.69 6.48
N VAL A 434 -1.03 2.01 5.38
CA VAL A 434 -2.41 1.88 4.88
C VAL A 434 -3.34 1.25 5.92
N GLN A 435 -2.88 0.19 6.59
CA GLN A 435 -3.65 -0.47 7.66
C GLN A 435 -3.98 0.52 8.78
N ARG A 436 -2.98 1.27 9.25
CA ARG A 436 -3.15 2.24 10.34
C ARG A 436 -3.94 3.47 9.92
N TRP A 437 -3.74 3.99 8.72
CA TRP A 437 -4.52 5.08 8.16
C TRP A 437 -6.01 4.73 8.13
N ASN A 438 -6.34 3.56 7.58
CA ASN A 438 -7.72 3.10 7.48
C ASN A 438 -8.34 2.82 8.86
N HIS A 439 -7.55 2.35 9.84
CA HIS A 439 -8.00 2.19 11.23
C HIS A 439 -8.25 3.54 11.93
N ALA A 440 -7.31 4.48 11.83
CA ALA A 440 -7.43 5.83 12.39
C ALA A 440 -8.60 6.60 11.77
N LYS A 441 -8.78 6.54 10.45
CA LYS A 441 -9.91 7.17 9.75
C LYS A 441 -11.24 6.73 10.36
N ARG A 442 -11.40 5.43 10.61
CA ARG A 442 -12.67 4.87 11.12
C ARG A 442 -12.99 5.28 12.55
N SER A 443 -11.97 5.47 13.38
CA SER A 443 -12.16 5.84 14.78
C SER A 443 -12.45 7.33 14.98
N ILE A 444 -12.03 8.19 14.04
CA ILE A 444 -12.12 9.65 14.19
C ILE A 444 -13.12 10.28 13.21
N ALA A 445 -13.23 9.73 12.00
CA ALA A 445 -13.94 10.37 10.90
C ALA A 445 -14.60 9.33 9.96
N PRO A 446 -15.50 8.47 10.49
CA PRO A 446 -16.12 7.41 9.69
C PRO A 446 -16.89 7.97 8.49
N ASN A 447 -17.49 9.16 8.62
CA ASN A 447 -18.33 9.80 7.59
C ASN A 447 -17.68 10.98 6.86
N GLU A 448 -16.43 11.32 7.17
CA GLU A 448 -15.75 12.41 6.48
C GLU A 448 -15.28 11.94 5.10
N GLN A 449 -16.02 12.35 4.07
CA GLN A 449 -15.76 11.95 2.69
C GLN A 449 -14.49 12.58 2.08
N THR A 450 -13.96 13.64 2.71
CA THR A 450 -12.76 14.37 2.26
C THR A 450 -11.46 13.61 2.58
N ILE A 451 -11.51 12.67 3.52
CA ILE A 451 -10.39 11.79 3.89
C ILE A 451 -10.61 10.46 3.16
N PRO A 452 -9.74 10.08 2.21
CA PRO A 452 -9.93 8.84 1.45
C PRO A 452 -9.52 7.62 2.28
N LEU A 453 -10.08 6.46 1.93
CA LEU A 453 -9.52 5.16 2.29
C LEU A 453 -8.37 4.83 1.34
N LEU A 454 -7.34 4.14 1.82
CA LEU A 454 -6.18 3.74 1.02
C LEU A 454 -6.19 2.23 0.74
N MET A 455 -5.54 1.83 -0.36
CA MET A 455 -5.32 0.43 -0.75
C MET A 455 -3.84 0.08 -0.66
N PRO A 456 -3.49 -1.10 -0.14
CA PRO A 456 -2.09 -1.54 -0.13
C PRO A 456 -1.64 -1.88 -1.55
N GLN A 457 -0.48 -1.37 -1.97
CA GLN A 457 0.15 -1.80 -3.22
C GLN A 457 0.89 -3.13 -3.01
N HIS A 458 0.75 -4.05 -3.97
CA HIS A 458 1.35 -5.38 -3.94
C HIS A 458 2.69 -5.42 -4.66
N HIS A 459 3.55 -6.37 -4.32
CA HIS A 459 4.71 -6.71 -5.16
C HIS A 459 4.21 -7.20 -6.54
N MET A 460 4.76 -6.63 -7.61
CA MET A 460 4.42 -7.05 -8.98
C MET A 460 5.12 -8.38 -9.24
N VAL A 461 4.35 -9.46 -9.36
CA VAL A 461 4.80 -10.60 -10.15
C VAL A 461 4.26 -10.32 -11.55
N LEU A 462 5.14 -9.94 -12.48
CA LEU A 462 4.73 -9.84 -13.88
C LEU A 462 4.14 -11.20 -14.28
N PRO A 463 2.89 -11.25 -14.76
CA PRO A 463 2.33 -12.49 -15.22
C PRO A 463 3.22 -13.08 -16.31
N HIS A 464 3.49 -14.38 -16.27
CA HIS A 464 4.41 -15.05 -17.19
C HIS A 464 4.07 -14.83 -18.68
N TYR A 465 2.84 -14.41 -18.99
CA TYR A 465 2.38 -14.08 -20.34
C TYR A 465 2.79 -12.68 -20.84
N MET A 466 3.27 -11.77 -19.99
CA MET A 466 3.70 -10.43 -20.43
C MET A 466 5.15 -10.38 -20.92
N GLY A 467 5.90 -11.50 -20.86
CA GLY A 467 7.32 -11.51 -21.23
C GLY A 467 8.17 -10.62 -20.31
N ARG A 468 9.49 -10.85 -20.26
CA ARG A 468 10.40 -9.83 -19.71
C ARG A 468 10.49 -8.71 -20.75
N SER A 469 9.76 -7.61 -20.55
CA SER A 469 9.91 -6.44 -21.42
C SER A 469 11.36 -5.95 -21.38
N ARG A 470 11.98 -5.82 -22.57
CA ARG A 470 13.37 -5.35 -22.78
C ARG A 470 13.63 -3.93 -22.26
N GLU A 471 12.61 -3.20 -21.84
CA GLU A 471 12.71 -1.80 -21.39
C GLU A 471 13.53 -1.64 -20.10
N ILE A 472 13.55 -2.66 -19.23
CA ILE A 472 14.34 -2.62 -17.98
C ILE A 472 15.86 -2.70 -18.25
N GLU A 473 16.29 -3.27 -19.38
CA GLU A 473 17.71 -3.35 -19.75
C GLU A 473 18.27 -2.05 -20.36
N ILE A 474 17.40 -1.11 -20.77
CA ILE A 474 17.83 0.14 -21.40
C ILE A 474 18.30 1.13 -20.32
N GLU A 475 17.66 1.20 -19.17
CA GLU A 475 18.09 2.09 -18.07
C GLU A 475 19.43 1.66 -17.44
N SER A 476 19.71 0.36 -17.34
CA SER A 476 20.98 -0.13 -16.79
C SER A 476 22.17 0.14 -17.73
N LYS A 477 21.98 0.00 -19.05
CA LYS A 477 23.03 0.30 -20.05
C LYS A 477 23.28 1.80 -20.22
N THR A 478 22.27 2.64 -20.03
CA THR A 478 22.42 4.09 -20.20
C THR A 478 23.23 4.72 -19.05
N ALA A 479 23.26 4.08 -17.87
CA ALA A 479 24.09 4.51 -16.75
C ALA A 479 25.58 4.20 -16.92
N GLU A 480 25.94 3.17 -17.70
CA GLU A 480 27.35 2.77 -17.92
C GLU A 480 28.02 3.52 -19.09
N LEU A 481 27.26 4.15 -19.98
CA LEU A 481 27.80 4.80 -21.18
C LEU A 481 28.00 6.32 -21.08
N ASN A 482 27.49 6.99 -20.03
CA ASN A 482 27.61 8.44 -19.87
C ASN A 482 28.88 8.87 -19.09
N SER A 483 30.04 8.32 -19.49
CA SER A 483 31.35 8.87 -19.13
C SER A 483 32.34 8.73 -20.28
N LYS A 484 32.05 9.32 -21.44
CA LYS A 484 33.06 9.73 -22.42
C LYS A 484 32.48 10.65 -23.52
N ASP A 485 33.16 11.78 -23.65
CA ASP A 485 33.29 12.68 -24.80
C ASP A 485 32.17 13.64 -25.22
N LEU A 486 32.54 14.92 -25.14
CA LEU A 486 31.92 16.12 -25.70
C LEU A 486 32.51 16.39 -27.09
N ASN A 487 31.67 16.53 -28.13
CA ASN A 487 31.73 17.61 -29.15
C ASN A 487 30.78 17.37 -30.35
N GLY A 488 29.98 18.39 -30.70
CA GLY A 488 29.81 18.85 -32.09
C GLY A 488 28.58 18.46 -32.92
N GLN A 489 27.67 19.44 -33.09
CA GLN A 489 26.88 19.81 -34.30
C GLN A 489 25.64 18.99 -34.76
N ASP A 490 24.50 19.68 -34.81
CA ASP A 490 23.26 19.45 -35.61
C ASP A 490 23.46 19.91 -37.09
N PRO A 491 22.66 19.53 -38.16
CA PRO A 491 21.16 19.55 -38.17
C PRO A 491 20.33 18.65 -39.16
N PHE A 492 19.05 18.34 -38.77
CA PHE A 492 17.76 18.10 -39.55
C PHE A 492 17.66 17.04 -40.70
N PRO A 493 16.45 16.68 -41.25
CA PRO A 493 15.20 16.09 -40.68
C PRO A 493 14.63 14.87 -41.52
N SER A 494 13.39 14.41 -41.20
CA SER A 494 12.51 13.42 -41.91
C SER A 494 12.74 11.93 -41.60
N GLY A 495 11.77 11.01 -41.52
CA GLY A 495 10.31 11.04 -41.66
C GLY A 495 9.78 9.58 -41.62
N SER A 496 8.66 9.38 -40.89
CA SER A 496 7.67 8.27 -40.92
C SER A 496 7.97 6.84 -40.36
N PRO A 497 6.92 6.15 -39.84
CA PRO A 497 6.90 5.05 -38.83
C PRO A 497 6.45 3.70 -39.49
N PRO A 498 5.76 2.66 -38.88
CA PRO A 498 5.18 2.39 -37.54
C PRO A 498 5.47 0.95 -36.98
N GLU A 499 5.05 0.54 -35.76
CA GLU A 499 3.76 -0.12 -35.44
C GLU A 499 3.40 -0.10 -33.92
N ASP A 500 2.08 0.00 -33.68
CA ASP A 500 1.29 0.17 -32.45
C ASP A 500 0.95 -1.11 -31.66
N ILE A 501 0.58 -0.97 -30.36
CA ILE A 501 -0.61 -1.61 -29.72
C ILE A 501 -1.11 -0.80 -28.48
N PRO A 502 -2.42 -0.46 -28.35
CA PRO A 502 -3.04 -0.24 -27.02
C PRO A 502 -4.45 -0.87 -26.79
N LEU A 503 -4.72 -1.34 -25.55
CA LEU A 503 -6.01 -1.75 -24.91
C LEU A 503 -5.86 -1.63 -23.37
N LEU A 504 -6.84 -1.44 -22.46
CA LEU A 504 -8.32 -1.41 -22.41
C LEU A 504 -8.73 -0.12 -21.64
N LEU A 505 -9.07 0.94 -22.41
CA LEU A 505 -9.56 2.31 -22.06
C LEU A 505 -8.45 3.40 -21.91
N PRO A 506 -8.35 4.40 -22.82
CA PRO A 506 -9.26 5.57 -22.91
C PRO A 506 -9.62 6.04 -24.35
N GLN A 507 -10.40 7.15 -24.50
CA GLN A 507 -11.19 7.54 -25.69
C GLN A 507 -10.78 8.91 -26.30
N GLU A 508 -10.69 9.03 -27.64
CA GLU A 508 -11.23 10.09 -28.57
C GLU A 508 -10.63 10.02 -30.02
N ALA A 509 -11.41 10.46 -31.04
CA ALA A 509 -11.40 10.19 -32.52
C ALA A 509 -10.21 10.78 -33.34
N ASP A 510 -9.88 10.45 -34.62
CA ASP A 510 -10.64 10.26 -35.90
C ASP A 510 -9.84 9.39 -36.94
N CYS A 511 -10.55 8.87 -37.97
CA CYS A 511 -10.17 7.89 -39.01
C CYS A 511 -9.18 8.33 -40.13
N ASP A 512 -8.48 7.37 -40.76
CA ASP A 512 -8.74 6.91 -42.16
C ASP A 512 -7.83 5.73 -42.63
N GLU A 513 -8.32 5.01 -43.65
CA GLU A 513 -8.12 3.60 -44.05
C GLU A 513 -6.82 3.20 -44.82
N VAL A 514 -6.44 1.91 -44.81
CA VAL A 514 -6.37 0.95 -45.98
C VAL A 514 -5.30 -0.19 -45.86
N SER A 515 -5.83 -1.43 -45.94
CA SER A 515 -5.38 -2.74 -46.52
C SER A 515 -4.14 -3.58 -46.07
N CYS A 516 -4.49 -4.76 -45.52
CA CYS A 516 -4.05 -6.16 -45.69
C CYS A 516 -2.77 -6.56 -46.46
N ALA A 517 -1.99 -7.48 -45.85
CA ALA A 517 -1.65 -8.80 -46.42
C ALA A 517 -1.21 -9.82 -45.33
N ASP A 518 -1.68 -11.06 -45.50
CA ASP A 518 -1.40 -12.30 -44.75
C ASP A 518 0.08 -12.71 -44.70
N GLU A 519 0.51 -13.40 -43.63
CA GLU A 519 1.22 -14.68 -43.77
C GLU A 519 1.23 -15.54 -42.49
N LYS A 520 1.01 -16.85 -42.70
CA LYS A 520 0.94 -17.95 -41.72
C LYS A 520 2.34 -18.43 -41.31
N LEU A 521 2.49 -18.97 -40.09
CA LEU A 521 2.99 -20.34 -39.79
C LEU A 521 3.10 -20.54 -38.26
N THR A 522 2.27 -21.41 -37.67
CA THR A 522 2.55 -22.78 -37.16
C THR A 522 3.11 -22.87 -35.74
N ASP A 523 2.20 -23.40 -34.91
CA ASP A 523 2.29 -24.11 -33.63
C ASP A 523 3.53 -24.99 -33.44
N ASP A 524 4.03 -25.06 -32.20
CA ASP A 524 4.50 -26.33 -31.62
C ASP A 524 4.41 -26.31 -30.08
N LEU A 525 3.58 -27.22 -29.58
CA LEU A 525 3.28 -27.53 -28.18
C LEU A 525 4.28 -28.56 -27.64
N HIS A 526 4.81 -28.33 -26.43
CA HIS A 526 5.28 -29.43 -25.59
C HIS A 526 4.72 -29.33 -24.16
N HIS A 527 4.05 -30.42 -23.80
CA HIS A 527 3.41 -30.78 -22.54
C HIS A 527 4.41 -31.46 -21.59
N LEU A 528 4.05 -31.53 -20.29
CA LEU A 528 4.45 -32.46 -19.19
C LEU A 528 5.12 -31.72 -18.02
N ASP A 529 4.90 -32.04 -16.74
CA ASP A 529 3.90 -32.83 -16.01
C ASP A 529 4.07 -32.47 -14.52
N LEU A 530 3.00 -32.58 -13.74
CA LEU A 530 2.96 -32.36 -12.29
C LEU A 530 3.44 -33.62 -11.56
N GLN A 531 4.31 -33.50 -10.55
CA GLN A 531 4.27 -34.39 -9.39
C GLN A 531 4.53 -33.66 -8.08
N SER A 532 3.73 -34.03 -7.09
CA SER A 532 3.69 -33.51 -5.72
C SER A 532 4.64 -34.28 -4.81
N GLN A 533 5.32 -33.62 -3.86
CA GLN A 533 5.83 -34.28 -2.65
C GLN A 533 5.70 -33.39 -1.41
N MET A 534 5.38 -34.05 -0.30
CA MET A 534 4.98 -33.50 0.99
C MET A 534 6.17 -33.21 1.90
N LYS A 535 6.10 -32.06 2.59
CA LYS A 535 6.56 -31.70 3.94
C LYS A 535 7.71 -32.49 4.59
N THR A 536 8.79 -31.76 4.89
CA THR A 536 9.48 -31.78 6.19
C THR A 536 9.82 -30.33 6.59
N HIS A 537 9.55 -29.95 7.84
CA HIS A 537 10.00 -28.69 8.43
C HIS A 537 11.48 -28.84 8.78
N GLN A 538 12.36 -28.25 7.99
CA GLN A 538 13.76 -27.99 8.36
C GLN A 538 13.91 -26.49 8.62
N LEU A 539 14.38 -26.13 9.82
CA LEU A 539 15.08 -24.87 10.01
C LEU A 539 16.36 -25.00 9.19
N ASP A 540 16.38 -24.42 8.00
CA ASP A 540 17.59 -24.35 7.20
C ASP A 540 18.56 -23.34 7.83
N ASN A 541 19.79 -23.79 8.06
CA ASN A 541 20.90 -23.04 8.63
C ASN A 541 21.25 -21.83 7.75
N TRP A 542 20.72 -20.65 8.09
CA TRP A 542 20.85 -19.41 7.32
C TRP A 542 22.27 -18.82 7.29
N TRP A 543 23.17 -19.27 8.18
CA TRP A 543 24.57 -18.81 8.21
C TRP A 543 25.45 -19.49 7.15
N GLU A 544 25.04 -20.63 6.58
CA GLU A 544 25.86 -21.38 5.62
C GLU A 544 25.85 -20.80 4.18
N THR A 545 25.06 -19.75 3.88
CA THR A 545 24.97 -19.18 2.52
C THR A 545 25.48 -17.74 2.37
N GLN A 546 26.19 -17.19 3.36
CA GLN A 546 26.87 -15.89 3.24
C GLN A 546 28.25 -16.04 2.54
N GLU A 547 28.29 -16.51 1.29
CA GLU A 547 29.52 -16.42 0.49
C GLU A 547 29.68 -15.01 -0.12
N ARG A 548 30.47 -14.22 0.59
CA ARG A 548 31.32 -13.08 0.18
C ARG A 548 31.05 -12.46 -1.21
N VAL A 549 30.33 -11.34 -1.20
CA VAL A 549 30.61 -10.21 -2.10
C VAL A 549 31.08 -9.06 -1.22
N ALA A 550 32.33 -9.14 -0.76
CA ALA A 550 33.02 -8.01 -0.16
C ALA A 550 33.89 -7.37 -1.24
N GLU A 551 33.35 -6.39 -1.96
CA GLU A 551 34.21 -5.42 -2.62
C GLU A 551 34.93 -4.63 -1.52
N VAL A 552 36.27 -4.65 -1.59
CA VAL A 552 37.14 -3.96 -0.64
C VAL A 552 36.97 -2.46 -0.85
N VAL A 553 36.07 -1.85 -0.07
CA VAL A 553 35.96 -0.40 0.06
C VAL A 553 37.10 0.09 0.95
N SER A 554 37.87 1.07 0.47
CA SER A 554 39.01 1.65 1.18
C SER A 554 38.61 2.19 2.55
N THR A 555 39.34 1.81 3.60
CA THR A 555 39.05 2.06 5.02
C THR A 555 39.37 3.49 5.53
N ASP A 556 39.54 4.49 4.67
CA ASP A 556 40.03 5.82 5.08
C ASP A 556 38.99 6.94 5.10
N LYS A 557 37.70 6.62 4.91
CA LYS A 557 36.60 7.56 5.19
C LYS A 557 35.56 6.87 6.04
N ILE A 558 35.45 7.27 7.31
CA ILE A 558 34.25 7.00 8.09
C ILE A 558 33.14 7.73 7.35
N GLU A 559 32.13 7.07 6.81
CA GLU A 559 31.04 7.70 6.05
C GLU A 559 29.76 7.76 6.92
N ASP A 560 29.04 8.90 6.90
CA ASP A 560 27.74 9.07 7.60
C ASP A 560 26.61 8.30 6.90
N VAL A 561 26.92 7.66 5.78
CA VAL A 561 25.99 6.96 4.90
C VAL A 561 26.62 5.63 4.51
N GLY A 562 25.87 4.56 4.66
CA GLY A 562 26.29 3.24 4.21
C GLY A 562 26.19 3.06 2.70
N PRO A 563 26.84 2.03 2.15
CA PRO A 563 26.60 1.63 0.77
C PRO A 563 25.16 1.15 0.59
N ARG A 564 24.51 1.56 -0.50
CA ARG A 564 23.22 1.00 -0.91
C ARG A 564 23.45 -0.42 -1.41
N THR A 565 22.99 -1.41 -0.64
CA THR A 565 23.38 -2.81 -0.83
C THR A 565 22.17 -3.70 -1.00
N ARG A 566 22.27 -4.73 -1.85
CA ARG A 566 21.29 -5.82 -1.92
C ARG A 566 21.38 -6.64 -0.63
N CYS A 567 20.24 -6.91 0.00
CA CYS A 567 20.24 -7.59 1.30
C CYS A 567 18.97 -8.41 1.50
N HIS A 568 19.06 -9.40 2.39
CA HIS A 568 17.86 -9.99 2.98
C HIS A 568 17.25 -8.99 3.96
N CYS A 569 15.98 -8.64 3.77
CA CYS A 569 15.29 -7.65 4.59
C CYS A 569 13.93 -8.19 5.03
N GLN A 570 13.59 -8.01 6.31
CA GLN A 570 12.27 -8.34 6.82
C GLN A 570 11.74 -7.17 7.65
N VAL A 571 10.55 -6.68 7.29
CA VAL A 571 9.87 -5.66 8.09
C VAL A 571 9.33 -6.31 9.36
N ILE A 572 9.51 -5.64 10.49
CA ILE A 572 9.05 -6.03 11.82
C ILE A 572 8.35 -4.84 12.48
N ARG A 573 7.43 -5.09 13.40
CA ARG A 573 6.65 -4.03 14.07
C ARG A 573 6.13 -4.45 15.44
N SER A 574 5.73 -3.43 16.21
CA SER A 574 4.99 -3.59 17.47
C SER A 574 3.61 -2.96 17.32
N VAL A 575 2.57 -3.78 17.21
CA VAL A 575 1.19 -3.30 17.03
C VAL A 575 0.19 -4.13 17.83
N SER A 576 -0.97 -3.55 18.12
CA SER A 576 -2.07 -4.25 18.76
C SER A 576 -3.42 -3.74 18.23
N GLN A 577 -4.50 -4.26 18.79
CA GLN A 577 -5.85 -3.87 18.42
C GLN A 577 -6.09 -2.36 18.55
N TRP A 578 -5.50 -1.68 19.54
CA TRP A 578 -5.68 -0.23 19.68
C TRP A 578 -4.95 0.54 18.57
N SER A 579 -3.73 0.14 18.22
CA SER A 579 -2.86 0.94 17.35
C SER A 579 -3.10 0.71 15.85
N ALA A 580 -3.47 -0.51 15.46
CA ALA A 580 -3.66 -0.90 14.05
C ALA A 580 -4.92 -1.74 13.79
N GLY A 581 -5.72 -2.03 14.83
CA GLY A 581 -6.95 -2.82 14.67
C GLY A 581 -6.69 -4.30 14.39
N THR A 582 -5.49 -4.82 14.67
CA THR A 582 -5.08 -6.20 14.41
C THR A 582 -5.85 -7.20 15.27
N THR A 583 -5.90 -8.47 14.82
CA THR A 583 -6.58 -9.56 15.55
C THR A 583 -5.79 -9.95 16.79
N GLN A 584 -4.47 -9.96 16.65
CA GLN A 584 -3.51 -10.27 17.71
C GLN A 584 -2.49 -9.15 17.82
N THR A 585 -1.89 -9.07 19.01
CA THR A 585 -0.71 -8.24 19.20
C THR A 585 0.44 -8.85 18.41
N GLU A 586 1.15 -8.00 17.67
CA GLU A 586 2.40 -8.36 17.02
C GLU A 586 3.53 -7.68 17.78
N ASP A 587 4.52 -8.48 18.18
CA ASP A 587 5.71 -8.13 18.94
C ASP A 587 6.98 -8.62 18.20
N SER A 588 6.93 -8.60 16.86
CA SER A 588 7.97 -9.17 16.01
C SER A 588 9.33 -8.47 16.16
N ILE A 589 9.34 -7.19 16.56
CA ILE A 589 10.58 -6.49 16.92
C ILE A 589 11.26 -7.15 18.12
N HIS A 590 10.50 -7.38 19.20
CA HIS A 590 11.04 -7.97 20.43
C HIS A 590 11.59 -9.38 20.16
N LYS A 591 10.81 -10.20 19.46
CA LYS A 591 11.23 -11.57 19.09
C LYS A 591 12.49 -11.58 18.21
N ALA A 592 12.58 -10.66 17.25
CA ALA A 592 13.78 -10.53 16.42
C ALA A 592 15.00 -10.13 17.27
N TYR A 593 14.86 -9.16 18.17
CA TYR A 593 15.93 -8.77 19.08
C TYR A 593 16.42 -9.95 19.94
N CYS A 594 15.50 -10.70 20.57
CA CYS A 594 15.87 -11.85 21.40
C CYS A 594 16.61 -12.92 20.59
N SER A 595 16.08 -13.32 19.44
CA SER A 595 16.71 -14.34 18.59
C SER A 595 18.06 -13.89 18.06
N LEU A 596 18.21 -12.64 17.61
CA LEU A 596 19.51 -12.12 17.14
C LEU A 596 20.56 -12.06 18.27
N ILE A 597 20.16 -11.79 19.51
CA ILE A 597 21.07 -11.81 20.67
C ILE A 597 21.44 -13.25 21.05
N GLU A 598 20.47 -14.17 21.03
CA GLU A 598 20.68 -15.58 21.36
C GLU A 598 21.57 -16.30 20.33
N GLU A 599 21.42 -15.95 19.05
CA GLU A 599 22.16 -16.54 17.92
C GLU A 599 23.51 -15.85 17.65
N ALA A 600 23.88 -14.80 18.38
CA ALA A 600 25.12 -14.07 18.14
C ALA A 600 26.37 -14.90 18.50
N GLU A 601 27.22 -15.17 17.52
CA GLU A 601 28.43 -15.99 17.70
C GLU A 601 29.67 -15.20 18.16
N HIS A 602 29.68 -13.88 17.96
CA HIS A 602 30.87 -13.04 18.18
C HIS A 602 30.62 -11.84 19.09
N PHE A 603 29.83 -10.86 18.63
CA PHE A 603 29.49 -9.69 19.43
C PHE A 603 28.13 -9.13 19.03
N VAL A 604 27.53 -8.37 19.95
CA VAL A 604 26.32 -7.57 19.68
C VAL A 604 26.65 -6.13 20.01
N PHE A 605 26.47 -5.23 19.03
CA PHE A 605 26.55 -3.79 19.23
C PHE A 605 25.14 -3.24 19.42
N ILE A 606 24.89 -2.60 20.56
CA ILE A 606 23.58 -2.03 20.91
C ILE A 606 23.75 -0.55 21.19
N GLU A 607 23.07 0.25 20.37
CA GLU A 607 22.89 1.68 20.61
C GLU A 607 21.41 1.96 20.72
N VAL A 608 20.97 2.41 21.90
CA VAL A 608 19.56 2.64 22.21
C VAL A 608 19.42 3.88 23.07
N CYS A 609 18.38 4.68 22.80
CA CYS A 609 18.04 5.82 23.64
C CYS A 609 17.61 5.32 25.02
N THR A 610 18.38 5.65 26.05
CA THR A 610 18.00 5.46 27.44
C THR A 610 17.37 6.74 27.97
N ASN A 611 16.09 6.69 28.33
CA ASN A 611 15.50 7.73 29.17
C ASN A 611 16.15 7.64 30.56
N TYR A 612 17.10 8.53 30.85
CA TYR A 612 17.45 8.84 32.22
C TYR A 612 16.27 9.63 32.81
N ASN A 613 15.44 8.95 33.61
CA ASN A 613 14.44 9.57 34.49
C ASN A 613 15.08 10.60 35.42
#